data_AF-A0A958SAH4-F1
#
_entry.id   AF-A0A958SAH4-F1
#
_cell.length_a   1.000
_cell.length_b   1.000
_cell.length_c   1.000
_cell.angle_alpha   90.00
_cell.angle_beta   90.00
_cell.angle_gamma   90.00
#
_symmetry.space_group_name_H-M   'P 1'
#
loop_
_entity.id
_entity.type
_entity.pdbx_description
1 polymer ?
#
loop_
_entity_poly.entity_id
_entity_poly.type
_entity_poly.pdbx_seq_one_letter_code
_entity_poly.pdbx_strand_id
1 'polypeptide(L)'
;TVKATNIDQKIINEPDKNMYGLVYDIKGDAASEYQFHLTDSNNHFLRGSLYFNNVPNQDSIQPVLDFVKEDIEHLFHSFEWKE
;
A
#
# COMPACT_ATOMS: atom_id res chain seq x y z
N THR A 1 15.01 -18.04 9.81
CA THR A 1 14.23 -16.80 9.73
C THR A 1 14.03 -16.47 8.27
N VAL A 2 12.91 -16.92 7.70
CA VAL A 2 12.63 -16.68 6.28
C VAL A 2 12.16 -15.22 6.19
N LYS A 3 13.06 -14.37 5.69
CA LYS A 3 12.81 -12.96 5.41
C LYS A 3 12.05 -12.89 4.08
N ALA A 4 10.94 -12.15 4.04
CA ALA A 4 10.11 -11.77 2.89
C ALA A 4 10.33 -12.60 1.60
N THR A 5 9.34 -13.40 1.23
CA THR A 5 9.43 -14.35 0.10
C THR A 5 9.34 -13.64 -1.25
N ASN A 6 8.66 -12.49 -1.33
CA ASN A 6 8.66 -11.64 -2.53
C ASN A 6 8.25 -10.19 -2.19
N ILE A 7 8.76 -9.20 -2.93
CA ILE A 7 8.33 -7.80 -2.82
C ILE A 7 7.79 -7.39 -4.19
N ASP A 8 6.47 -7.31 -4.30
CA ASP A 8 5.82 -6.80 -5.50
C ASP A 8 5.74 -5.27 -5.42
N GLN A 9 6.09 -4.61 -6.52
CA GLN A 9 6.05 -3.15 -6.63
C GLN A 9 5.04 -2.75 -7.69
N LYS A 10 4.12 -1.84 -7.34
CA LYS A 10 3.14 -1.25 -8.26
C LYS A 10 3.35 0.25 -8.31
N ILE A 11 3.62 0.77 -9.50
CA ILE A 11 3.80 2.20 -9.73
C ILE A 11 2.42 2.84 -9.88
N ILE A 12 2.19 3.94 -9.16
CA ILE A 12 1.04 4.81 -9.34
C ILE A 12 1.49 5.96 -10.22
N ASN A 13 0.87 6.09 -11.39
CA ASN A 13 1.16 7.15 -12.34
C ASN A 13 -0.16 7.63 -12.96
N GLU A 14 -0.78 8.61 -12.31
CA GLU A 14 -2.05 9.21 -12.69
C GLU A 14 -1.83 10.71 -12.99
N PRO A 15 -1.37 11.06 -14.22
CA PRO A 15 -1.06 12.44 -14.58
C PRO A 15 -2.26 13.37 -14.48
N ASP A 16 -3.47 12.87 -14.82
CA ASP A 16 -4.71 13.66 -14.79
C ASP A 16 -5.06 14.18 -13.39
N LYS A 17 -4.56 13.53 -12.34
CA LYS A 17 -4.75 13.89 -10.93
C LYS A 17 -3.51 14.49 -10.28
N ASN A 18 -2.44 14.71 -11.04
CA ASN A 18 -1.10 15.01 -10.51
C ASN A 18 -0.74 14.04 -9.37
N MET A 19 -0.99 12.74 -9.54
CA MET A 19 -0.77 11.75 -8.49
C MET A 19 0.24 10.71 -8.96
N TYR A 20 1.40 10.72 -8.32
CA TYR A 20 2.52 9.82 -8.60
C TYR A 20 2.91 9.08 -7.33
N GLY A 21 3.36 7.84 -7.44
CA GLY A 21 3.66 7.08 -6.24
C GLY A 21 4.09 5.65 -6.50
N LEU A 22 4.28 4.93 -5.41
CA LEU A 22 4.69 3.54 -5.43
C LEU A 22 4.06 2.81 -4.26
N VAL A 23 3.51 1.64 -4.57
CA VAL A 23 2.95 0.67 -3.63
C VAL A 23 3.91 -0.51 -3.57
N TYR A 24 4.21 -0.93 -2.35
CA TYR A 24 4.98 -2.12 -2.02
C TYR A 24 4.04 -3.13 -1.36
N ASP A 25 3.82 -4.24 -2.05
CA ASP A 25 3.10 -5.41 -1.54
C ASP A 25 4.15 -6.47 -1.14
N ILE A 26 4.35 -6.62 0.16
CA ILE A 26 5.37 -7.51 0.72
C ILE A 26 4.68 -8.83 1.03
N LYS A 27 4.94 -9.85 0.19
CA LYS A 27 4.38 -11.19 0.35
C LYS A 27 5.31 -12.07 1.20
N GLY A 28 4.74 -12.69 2.23
CA GLY A 28 5.41 -13.66 3.10
C GLY A 28 5.17 -13.37 4.58
N ASP A 29 5.89 -14.10 5.45
CA ASP A 29 5.82 -14.03 6.92
C ASP A 29 6.39 -12.71 7.49
N ALA A 30 5.84 -11.58 7.03
CA ALA A 30 6.28 -10.24 7.35
C ALA A 30 5.13 -9.44 7.98
N ALA A 31 5.39 -8.78 9.12
CA ALA A 31 4.39 -8.04 9.88
C ALA A 31 3.83 -6.77 9.19
N SER A 32 4.35 -6.41 8.01
CA SER A 32 3.97 -5.21 7.24
C SER A 32 3.80 -5.56 5.76
N GLU A 33 2.61 -6.01 5.42
CA GLU A 33 2.32 -6.58 4.10
C GLU A 33 2.07 -5.49 3.03
N TYR A 34 1.73 -4.26 3.41
CA TYR A 34 1.37 -3.21 2.44
C TYR A 34 1.89 -1.83 2.83
N GLN A 35 2.65 -1.19 1.94
CA GLN A 35 3.15 0.18 2.13
C GLN A 35 2.98 0.98 0.84
N PHE A 36 2.69 2.26 0.94
CA PHE A 36 2.59 3.13 -0.24
C PHE A 36 3.01 4.56 0.05
N HIS A 37 3.38 5.28 -1.00
CA HIS A 37 3.49 6.73 -0.95
C HIS A 37 2.93 7.35 -2.22
N LEU A 38 2.39 8.56 -2.07
CA LEU A 38 1.83 9.40 -3.12
C LEU A 38 2.43 10.79 -3.04
N THR A 39 2.63 11.42 -4.18
CA THR A 39 3.13 12.79 -4.31
C THR A 39 2.56 13.48 -5.54
N ASP A 40 2.47 14.81 -5.48
CA ASP A 40 2.17 15.67 -6.63
C ASP A 40 3.43 16.16 -7.37
N SER A 41 4.61 15.67 -6.98
CA SER A 41 5.94 16.09 -7.44
C SER A 41 6.34 17.54 -7.07
N ASN A 42 5.51 18.28 -6.33
CA ASN A 42 5.74 19.69 -6.06
C ASN A 42 5.80 19.97 -4.55
N ASN A 43 4.68 19.83 -3.83
CA ASN A 43 4.58 20.19 -2.42
C ASN A 43 3.77 19.20 -1.56
N HIS A 44 3.08 18.25 -2.18
CA HIS A 44 2.26 17.28 -1.48
C HIS A 44 2.94 15.91 -1.45
N PHE A 45 3.00 15.33 -0.25
CA PHE A 45 3.53 13.99 -0.02
C PHE A 45 2.71 13.28 1.06
N LEU A 46 2.18 12.11 0.71
CA LEU A 46 1.43 11.24 1.60
C LEU A 46 2.11 9.88 1.63
N ARG A 47 2.31 9.30 2.82
CA ARG A 47 2.84 7.95 2.99
C ARG A 47 1.96 7.15 3.94
N GLY A 48 1.65 5.92 3.57
CA GLY A 48 0.90 4.97 4.39
C GLY A 48 1.65 3.65 4.53
N SER A 49 1.53 3.02 5.69
CA SER A 49 2.01 1.66 5.92
C SER A 49 1.03 0.91 6.81
N LEU A 50 0.66 -0.28 6.37
CA LEU A 50 -0.24 -1.18 7.08
C LEU A 50 0.58 -2.15 7.92
N TYR A 51 0.27 -2.21 9.21
CA TYR A 51 0.90 -3.12 10.17
C TYR A 51 -0.16 -4.02 10.78
N PHE A 52 0.08 -5.33 10.75
CA PHE A 52 -0.75 -6.28 11.49
C PHE A 52 -0.09 -6.57 12.84
N ASN A 53 -0.78 -6.18 13.92
CA ASN A 53 -0.33 -6.43 15.29
C ASN A 53 -0.77 -7.84 15.76
N ASN A 54 -0.54 -8.87 14.95
CA ASN A 54 -0.94 -10.24 15.30
C ASN A 54 0.17 -11.24 15.00
N VAL A 55 0.20 -12.35 15.74
CA VAL A 55 1.11 -13.47 15.47
C VAL A 55 0.77 -13.99 14.07
N PRO A 56 1.76 -14.16 13.16
CA PRO A 56 1.52 -14.39 11.75
C PRO A 56 0.81 -15.72 11.53
N ASN A 57 -0.50 -15.67 11.40
CA ASN A 57 -1.30 -16.75 10.85
C ASN A 57 -1.83 -16.28 9.51
N GLN A 58 -0.99 -16.45 8.48
CA GLN A 58 -1.19 -15.91 7.14
C GLN A 58 -2.57 -16.30 6.55
N ASP A 59 -3.02 -17.53 6.79
CA ASP A 59 -4.31 -18.04 6.29
C ASP A 59 -5.53 -17.32 6.91
N SER A 60 -5.39 -16.77 8.13
CA SER A 60 -6.49 -16.06 8.80
C SER A 60 -6.52 -14.56 8.49
N ILE A 61 -5.39 -13.97 8.11
CA ILE A 61 -5.25 -12.52 7.89
C ILE A 61 -5.51 -12.16 6.42
N GLN A 62 -5.26 -13.08 5.49
CA GLN A 62 -5.45 -12.88 4.05
C GLN A 62 -6.79 -12.22 3.65
N PRO A 63 -7.97 -12.64 4.13
CA PRO A 63 -9.23 -11.99 3.73
C PRO A 63 -9.34 -10.54 4.22
N VAL A 64 -8.74 -10.22 5.37
CA VAL A 64 -8.71 -8.84 5.89
C VAL A 64 -7.70 -8.00 5.10
N LEU A 65 -6.57 -8.58 4.73
CA LEU A 65 -5.59 -7.93 3.86
C LEU A 65 -6.22 -7.56 2.52
N ASP A 66 -6.90 -8.52 1.88
CA ASP A 66 -7.53 -8.31 0.57
C ASP A 66 -8.60 -7.20 0.65
N PHE A 67 -9.41 -7.20 1.70
CA PHE A 67 -10.38 -6.14 1.96
C PHE A 67 -9.72 -4.75 2.12
N VAL A 68 -8.66 -4.66 2.94
CA VAL A 68 -7.96 -3.39 3.15
C VAL A 68 -7.23 -2.92 1.87
N LYS A 69 -6.72 -3.86 1.06
CA LYS A 69 -6.13 -3.54 -0.24
C LYS A 69 -7.16 -2.93 -1.19
N GLU A 70 -8.36 -3.50 -1.29
CA GLU A 70 -9.46 -2.92 -2.08
C GLU A 70 -9.84 -1.51 -1.59
N ASP A 71 -9.94 -1.31 -0.28
CA ASP A 71 -10.22 0.01 0.31
C ASP A 71 -9.12 1.03 0.00
N ILE A 72 -7.85 0.63 0.04
CA ILE A 72 -6.73 1.53 -0.31
C ILE A 72 -6.72 1.85 -1.81
N GLU A 73 -7.04 0.89 -2.68
CA GLU A 73 -7.21 1.17 -4.11
C GLU A 73 -8.39 2.15 -4.34
N HIS A 74 -9.51 1.97 -3.65
CA HIS A 74 -10.62 2.92 -3.71
C HIS A 74 -10.24 4.31 -3.19
N LEU A 75 -9.41 4.37 -2.13
CA LEU A 75 -8.84 5.61 -1.65
C LEU A 75 -8.04 6.29 -2.75
N PHE A 76 -7.12 5.60 -3.44
CA PHE A 76 -6.36 6.19 -4.55
C PHE A 76 -7.27 6.67 -5.70
N HIS A 77 -8.34 5.93 -6.00
CA HIS A 77 -9.29 6.32 -7.04
C HIS A 77 -10.10 7.58 -6.68
N SER A 78 -10.41 7.79 -5.39
CA SER A 78 -11.17 8.96 -4.91
C SER A 78 -10.27 10.10 -4.41
N PHE A 79 -8.95 9.88 -4.36
CA PHE A 79 -7.99 10.83 -3.81
C PHE A 79 -7.79 12.03 -4.74
N GLU A 80 -7.84 13.23 -4.17
CA GLU A 80 -7.53 14.49 -4.82
C GLU A 80 -6.71 15.36 -3.86
N TRP A 81 -5.64 15.97 -4.37
CA TRP A 81 -4.88 16.97 -3.61
C TRP A 81 -5.73 18.23 -3.42
N LYS A 82 -5.70 18.80 -2.22
CA LYS A 82 -6.33 20.08 -1.91
C LYS A 82 -5.26 21.16 -1.90
N GLU A 83 -5.52 22.26 -2.59
CA GLU A 83 -4.68 23.47 -2.55
C GLU A 83 -4.75 24.20 -1.20
#